data_AF-Q99M71-F1
#
_entry.id   AF-Q99M71-F1
#
_cell.length_a   1.000
_cell.length_b   1.000
_cell.length_c   1.000
_cell.angle_alpha   90.00
_cell.angle_beta   90.00
_cell.angle_gamma   90.00
#
_symmetry.space_group_name_H-M   'P 1'
#
loop_
_entity.id
_entity.type
_entity.pdbx_description
1 polymer ?
#
loop_
_entity_poly.entity_id
_entity_poly.type
_entity_poly.pdbx_seq_one_letter_code
_entity_poly.pdbx_strand_id
1 'polypeptide(L)'
;MPARAPRRLVQGPRGTWLLGSLWVWVLCGLGMAGSLGTPQPCQAPQQWEGRQVLYQQSSGHNNRALVSYDGLNQRVRVLDERKALIPCKRLFEYILLYKEGVMFQIEQATKQCAKIPLVESWDPLDIPQNSTFEDQYSIGGPQEQILVQEWSDRRTARSYETWIGVYTAKDCYPVQETFIRNYTVVMSTRFFDVQLGIKDPSVFTPPSTCQAAQPEKMSDGCSL
;
A
#
# COMPACT_ATOMS: atom_id res chain seq x y z
N MET A 1 -5.99 -3.73 -13.18
CA MET A 1 -6.25 -3.30 -11.79
C MET A 1 -6.42 -1.78 -11.79
N PRO A 2 -7.34 -1.18 -11.02
CA PRO A 2 -7.30 0.26 -10.85
C PRO A 2 -6.04 0.55 -10.03
N ALA A 3 -5.07 1.27 -10.60
CA ALA A 3 -4.04 1.93 -9.81
C ALA A 3 -4.81 2.82 -8.84
N ARG A 4 -4.90 2.40 -7.59
CA ARG A 4 -5.75 3.02 -6.59
C ARG A 4 -4.90 3.76 -5.59
N ALA A 5 -5.16 5.05 -5.48
CA ALA A 5 -5.89 5.59 -4.35
C ALA A 5 -6.77 6.76 -4.85
N PRO A 6 -8.01 6.93 -4.37
CA PRO A 6 -8.69 8.21 -4.53
C PRO A 6 -7.99 9.28 -3.68
N ARG A 7 -7.73 10.44 -4.29
CA ARG A 7 -7.04 11.64 -3.73
C ARG A 7 -7.11 11.80 -2.20
N ARG A 8 -5.95 11.85 -1.55
CA ARG A 8 -5.77 12.53 -0.24
C ARG A 8 -5.66 14.05 -0.46
N LEU A 9 -6.70 14.80 -0.10
CA LEU A 9 -6.60 16.26 0.02
C LEU A 9 -5.93 16.61 1.37
N VAL A 10 -4.72 17.17 1.34
CA VAL A 10 -4.08 17.77 2.52
C VAL A 10 -4.10 19.29 2.35
N GLN A 11 -5.01 19.96 3.08
CA GLN A 11 -4.91 21.38 3.38
C GLN A 11 -4.58 21.51 4.88
N GLY A 12 -3.37 21.96 5.20
CA GLY A 12 -2.99 22.38 6.56
C GLY A 12 -2.79 23.89 6.60
N PRO A 13 -3.27 24.61 7.64
CA PRO A 13 -2.86 25.98 7.87
C PRO A 13 -1.69 26.04 8.86
N ARG A 14 -0.69 26.85 8.50
CA ARG A 14 0.42 27.31 9.35
C ARG A 14 -0.10 28.33 10.38
N GLY A 15 0.40 28.25 11.61
CA GLY A 15 0.20 29.29 12.61
C GLY A 15 1.19 29.15 13.77
N THR A 16 2.31 29.87 13.67
CA THR A 16 3.31 30.05 14.74
C THR A 16 2.99 31.31 15.55
N TRP A 17 3.02 31.22 16.88
CA TRP A 17 3.28 32.36 17.76
C TRP A 17 4.18 31.95 18.92
N LEU A 18 5.34 32.62 18.99
CA LEU A 18 6.29 32.65 20.10
C LEU A 18 5.79 33.62 21.18
N LEU A 19 6.22 33.37 22.43
CA LEU A 19 6.43 34.25 23.61
C LEU A 19 6.38 33.28 24.83
N GLY A 20 7.35 33.10 25.72
CA GLY A 20 8.46 33.93 26.16
C GLY A 20 8.27 34.30 27.64
N SER A 21 8.68 33.43 28.58
CA SER A 21 8.98 33.83 29.98
C SER A 21 9.65 32.70 30.77
N LEU A 22 10.80 33.04 31.39
CA LEU A 22 11.60 32.28 32.36
C LEU A 22 10.79 31.90 33.62
N TRP A 23 11.24 30.90 34.40
CA TRP A 23 11.73 31.06 35.80
C TRP A 23 11.96 29.70 36.52
N VAL A 24 13.14 29.61 37.14
CA VAL A 24 13.58 28.83 38.32
C VAL A 24 13.63 27.29 38.27
N TRP A 25 14.87 26.79 38.44
CA TRP A 25 15.24 25.41 38.72
C TRP A 25 14.95 25.03 40.18
N VAL A 26 14.13 24.01 40.40
CA VAL A 26 14.08 23.27 41.66
C VAL A 26 14.39 21.81 41.36
N LEU A 27 15.54 21.35 41.85
CA LEU A 27 15.96 19.95 41.84
C LEU A 27 15.06 19.13 42.78
N CYS A 28 14.13 18.38 42.21
CA CYS A 28 13.50 17.23 42.86
C CYS A 28 13.76 16.00 41.99
N GLY A 29 14.37 14.97 42.59
CA GLY A 29 14.60 13.69 41.93
C GLY A 29 13.28 13.07 41.48
N LEU A 30 13.01 13.11 40.18
CA LEU A 30 11.89 12.44 39.56
C LEU A 30 12.44 11.24 38.79
N GLY A 31 11.97 10.05 39.17
CA GLY A 31 12.10 8.87 38.32
C GLY A 31 11.56 9.19 36.93
N MET A 32 12.31 8.78 35.91
CA MET A 32 11.90 8.85 34.51
C MET A 32 10.71 7.92 34.28
N ALA A 33 9.53 8.32 34.76
CA ALA A 33 8.27 7.84 34.20
C ALA A 33 8.21 8.44 32.80
N GLY A 34 8.77 7.72 31.83
CA GLY A 34 8.60 8.04 30.43
C GLY A 34 7.11 8.18 30.18
N SER A 35 6.66 9.39 29.85
CA SER A 35 5.32 9.60 29.32
C SER A 35 5.15 8.59 28.20
N LEU A 36 4.17 7.68 28.32
CA LEU A 36 3.72 6.87 27.19
C LEU A 36 3.22 7.85 26.13
N GLY A 37 4.14 8.28 25.27
CA GLY A 37 3.84 9.15 24.16
C GLY A 37 2.84 8.46 23.25
N THR A 38 1.96 9.24 22.62
CA THR A 38 1.09 8.74 21.56
C THR A 38 1.94 7.97 20.54
N PRO A 39 1.56 6.73 20.16
CA PRO A 39 2.27 5.96 19.15
C PRO A 39 2.60 6.83 17.95
N GLN A 40 3.81 6.68 17.41
CA GLN A 40 4.24 7.37 16.19
C GLN A 40 4.32 6.37 15.04
N PRO A 41 3.96 6.76 13.81
CA PRO A 41 4.12 5.91 12.63
C PRO A 41 5.56 5.40 12.49
N CYS A 42 5.71 4.08 12.37
CA CYS A 42 6.99 3.47 11.98
C CYS A 42 7.27 3.73 10.49
N GLN A 43 8.51 3.49 10.03
CA GLN A 43 8.88 3.61 8.62
C GLN A 43 8.82 2.24 7.94
N ALA A 44 7.93 2.07 6.97
CA ALA A 44 7.81 0.83 6.21
C ALA A 44 8.99 0.61 5.27
N PRO A 45 9.39 -0.65 4.99
CA PRO A 45 10.47 -0.95 4.06
C PRO A 45 10.11 -0.49 2.64
N GLN A 46 11.01 0.26 2.02
CA GLN A 46 10.78 0.87 0.70
C GLN A 46 11.11 -0.05 -0.48
N GLN A 47 11.69 -1.22 -0.23
CA GLN A 47 11.97 -2.24 -1.25
C GLN A 47 11.71 -3.64 -0.70
N TRP A 48 10.83 -4.39 -1.36
CA TRP A 48 10.54 -5.77 -1.01
C TRP A 48 9.78 -6.49 -2.12
N GLU A 49 9.81 -7.82 -2.06
CA GLU A 49 9.02 -8.72 -2.88
C GLU A 49 8.15 -9.61 -2.00
N GLY A 50 6.98 -10.01 -2.48
CA GLY A 50 6.09 -10.88 -1.72
C GLY A 50 4.90 -11.33 -2.53
N ARG A 51 3.85 -11.75 -1.83
CA ARG A 51 2.55 -12.09 -2.41
C ARG A 51 1.47 -11.19 -1.84
N GLN A 52 0.43 -10.98 -2.64
CA GLN A 52 -0.74 -10.24 -2.22
C GLN A 52 -2.05 -10.98 -2.52
N VAL A 53 -3.08 -10.68 -1.74
CA VAL A 53 -4.47 -10.96 -2.07
C VAL A 53 -5.22 -9.64 -2.12
N LEU A 54 -5.66 -9.25 -3.32
CA LEU A 54 -6.48 -8.08 -3.55
C LEU A 54 -7.96 -8.48 -3.63
N TYR A 55 -8.76 -8.01 -2.67
CA TYR A 55 -10.21 -7.93 -2.78
C TYR A 55 -10.60 -6.64 -3.49
N GLN A 56 -11.47 -6.73 -4.50
CA GLN A 56 -12.02 -5.56 -5.17
C GLN A 56 -13.56 -5.63 -5.18
N GLN A 57 -14.20 -4.62 -4.61
CA GLN A 57 -15.66 -4.57 -4.48
C GLN A 57 -16.37 -4.66 -5.83
N SER A 58 -15.84 -4.00 -6.87
CA SER A 58 -16.48 -3.95 -8.19
C SER A 58 -16.63 -5.31 -8.85
N SER A 59 -15.74 -6.27 -8.55
CA SER A 59 -15.85 -7.65 -9.01
C SER A 59 -16.36 -8.61 -7.93
N GLY A 60 -16.34 -8.19 -6.66
CA GLY A 60 -16.62 -9.06 -5.52
C GLY A 60 -15.60 -10.20 -5.35
N HIS A 61 -14.44 -10.12 -6.01
CA HIS A 61 -13.49 -11.24 -6.10
C HIS A 61 -12.14 -10.94 -5.46
N ASN A 62 -11.46 -12.01 -5.05
CA ASN A 62 -10.10 -12.00 -4.51
C ASN A 62 -9.09 -12.49 -5.56
N ASN A 63 -8.19 -11.62 -6.00
CA ASN A 63 -7.08 -11.97 -6.90
C ASN A 63 -5.80 -12.22 -6.09
N ARG A 64 -5.06 -13.29 -6.42
CA ARG A 64 -3.71 -13.53 -5.88
C ARG A 64 -2.69 -13.07 -6.90
N ALA A 65 -1.58 -12.51 -6.44
CA ALA A 65 -0.49 -12.09 -7.29
C ALA A 65 0.84 -12.10 -6.52
N LEU A 66 1.93 -12.27 -7.26
CA LEU A 66 3.27 -11.88 -6.81
C LEU A 66 3.43 -10.37 -6.97
N VAL A 67 4.11 -9.73 -6.03
CA VAL A 67 4.37 -8.28 -6.06
C VAL A 67 5.85 -8.01 -5.83
N SER A 68 6.41 -7.09 -6.61
CA SER A 68 7.71 -6.47 -6.38
C SER A 68 7.48 -4.97 -6.20
N TYR A 69 7.72 -4.45 -4.99
CA TYR A 69 7.50 -3.06 -4.61
C TYR A 69 8.84 -2.34 -4.46
N ASP A 70 9.04 -1.27 -5.22
CA ASP A 70 10.25 -0.44 -5.16
C ASP A 70 9.85 1.04 -5.06
N GLY A 71 9.60 1.47 -3.83
CA GLY A 71 9.20 2.83 -3.49
C GLY A 71 10.29 3.88 -3.71
N LEU A 72 11.57 3.48 -3.65
CA LEU A 72 12.70 4.37 -3.96
C LEU A 72 12.68 4.81 -5.43
N ASN A 73 12.25 3.91 -6.33
CA ASN A 73 12.11 4.20 -7.75
C ASN A 73 10.68 4.49 -8.20
N GLN A 74 9.71 4.50 -7.27
CA GLN A 74 8.29 4.70 -7.53
C GLN A 74 7.77 3.76 -8.63
N ARG A 75 8.03 2.46 -8.45
CA ARG A 75 7.62 1.42 -9.38
C ARG A 75 7.13 0.19 -8.67
N VAL A 76 6.14 -0.46 -9.28
CA VAL A 76 5.51 -1.67 -8.74
C VAL A 76 5.28 -2.64 -9.88
N ARG A 77 5.62 -3.90 -9.65
CA ARG A 77 5.30 -4.99 -10.56
C ARG A 77 4.35 -5.95 -9.86
N VAL A 78 3.27 -6.34 -10.53
CA VAL A 78 2.25 -7.27 -10.03
C VAL A 78 2.03 -8.36 -11.07
N LEU A 79 2.22 -9.62 -10.70
CA LEU A 79 2.03 -10.77 -11.58
C LEU A 79 0.92 -11.65 -11.05
N ASP A 80 -0.20 -11.70 -11.76
CA ASP A 80 -1.37 -12.50 -11.37
C ASP A 80 -0.99 -13.99 -11.23
N GLU A 81 -1.42 -14.59 -10.13
CA GLU A 81 -1.32 -16.03 -9.90
C GLU A 81 -2.65 -16.72 -10.25
N ARG A 82 -2.56 -17.87 -10.92
CA ARG A 82 -3.73 -18.71 -11.19
C ARG A 82 -4.23 -19.33 -9.89
N LYS A 83 -5.49 -19.08 -9.52
CA LYS A 83 -6.21 -19.88 -8.53
C LYS A 83 -7.07 -20.92 -9.23
N ALA A 84 -6.91 -22.18 -8.87
CA ALA A 84 -7.75 -23.30 -9.31
C ALA A 84 -7.95 -23.39 -10.83
N LEU A 85 -8.75 -24.36 -11.27
CA LEU A 85 -9.22 -24.47 -12.64
C LEU A 85 -10.39 -23.49 -12.87
N ILE A 86 -10.19 -22.19 -12.64
CA ILE A 86 -11.17 -21.18 -13.03
C ILE A 86 -11.12 -21.10 -14.57
N PRO A 87 -12.17 -21.57 -15.29
CA PRO A 87 -12.18 -21.48 -16.73
C PRO A 87 -12.16 -20.01 -17.17
N CYS A 88 -11.50 -19.75 -18.29
CA CYS A 88 -11.59 -18.48 -19.03
C CYS A 88 -11.14 -17.20 -18.31
N LYS A 89 -10.23 -17.30 -17.33
CA LYS A 89 -9.55 -16.12 -16.75
C LYS A 89 -8.21 -15.86 -17.44
N ARG A 90 -8.05 -14.67 -18.04
CA ARG A 90 -6.76 -14.18 -18.52
C ARG A 90 -5.92 -13.73 -17.32
N LEU A 91 -4.63 -14.06 -17.35
CA LEU A 91 -3.68 -13.67 -16.31
C LEU A 91 -2.79 -12.56 -16.87
N PHE A 92 -2.60 -11.52 -16.08
CA PHE A 92 -1.81 -10.37 -16.48
C PHE A 92 -0.59 -10.19 -15.60
N GLU A 93 0.40 -9.56 -16.19
CA GLU A 93 1.48 -8.89 -15.50
C GLU A 93 1.26 -7.39 -15.66
N TYR A 94 1.39 -6.67 -14.55
CA TYR A 94 1.30 -5.22 -14.51
C TYR A 94 2.65 -4.66 -14.09
N ILE A 95 3.18 -3.71 -14.85
CA ILE A 95 4.38 -2.96 -14.49
C ILE A 95 4.00 -1.48 -14.45
N LEU A 96 4.00 -0.90 -13.26
CA LEU A 96 3.66 0.50 -13.01
C LEU A 96 4.97 1.27 -12.81
N LEU A 97 5.24 2.24 -13.69
CA LEU A 97 6.42 3.10 -13.64
C LEU A 97 5.96 4.54 -13.42
N TYR A 98 5.81 4.97 -12.17
CA TYR A 98 5.22 6.28 -11.86
C TYR A 98 6.12 7.45 -12.27
N LYS A 99 7.46 7.29 -12.21
CA LYS A 99 8.39 8.30 -12.72
C LYS A 99 8.23 8.58 -14.22
N GLU A 100 7.75 7.59 -14.97
CA GLU A 100 7.47 7.69 -16.41
C GLU A 100 5.99 7.98 -16.70
N GLY A 101 5.12 7.95 -15.69
CA GLY A 101 3.68 8.17 -15.83
C GLY A 101 2.96 7.09 -16.64
N VAL A 102 3.47 5.85 -16.67
CA VAL A 102 2.92 4.76 -17.50
C VAL A 102 2.74 3.45 -16.74
N MET A 103 1.71 2.71 -17.12
CA MET A 103 1.47 1.35 -16.69
C MET A 103 1.43 0.44 -17.93
N PHE A 104 2.18 -0.65 -17.87
CA PHE A 104 2.06 -1.75 -18.82
C PHE A 104 1.15 -2.82 -18.24
N GLN A 105 0.21 -3.30 -19.04
CA GLN A 105 -0.57 -4.52 -18.78
C GLN A 105 -0.19 -5.53 -19.86
N ILE A 106 0.39 -6.65 -19.45
CA ILE A 106 0.94 -7.68 -20.33
C ILE A 106 0.16 -8.97 -20.11
N GLU A 107 -0.45 -9.52 -21.16
CA GLU A 107 -1.06 -10.84 -21.06
C GLU A 107 0.04 -11.90 -20.92
N GLN A 108 -0.02 -12.71 -19.86
CA GLN A 108 1.07 -13.64 -19.56
C GLN A 108 1.29 -14.70 -20.64
N ALA A 109 0.22 -15.16 -21.29
CA ALA A 109 0.24 -16.24 -22.28
C ALA A 109 0.70 -15.78 -23.67
N THR A 110 0.11 -14.71 -24.19
CA THR A 110 0.38 -14.22 -25.56
C THR A 110 1.49 -13.17 -25.61
N LYS A 111 1.85 -12.59 -24.46
CA LYS A 111 2.74 -11.42 -24.33
C LYS A 111 2.24 -10.17 -25.06
N GLN A 112 0.97 -10.13 -25.46
CA GLN A 112 0.35 -8.88 -25.89
C GLN A 112 0.39 -7.86 -24.77
N CYS A 113 0.67 -6.61 -25.13
CA CYS A 113 0.91 -5.53 -24.18
C CYS A 113 -0.02 -4.35 -24.45
N ALA A 114 -0.52 -3.76 -23.37
CA ALA A 114 -1.18 -2.46 -23.37
C ALA A 114 -0.34 -1.47 -22.56
N LYS A 115 -0.24 -0.22 -23.04
CA LYS A 115 0.47 0.87 -22.37
C LYS A 115 -0.54 1.98 -22.07
N ILE A 116 -0.80 2.18 -20.79
CA ILE A 116 -1.88 3.04 -20.29
C ILE A 116 -1.24 4.17 -19.46
N PRO A 117 -1.66 5.43 -19.62
CA PRO A 117 -1.17 6.51 -18.77
C PRO A 117 -1.58 6.31 -17.30
N LEU A 118 -0.64 6.51 -16.38
CA LEU A 118 -0.92 6.60 -14.94
C LEU A 118 -1.39 8.02 -14.61
N VAL A 119 -2.68 8.16 -14.30
CA VAL A 119 -3.29 9.46 -13.96
C VAL A 119 -3.17 9.81 -12.48
N GLU A 120 -3.04 8.80 -11.62
CA GLU A 120 -2.89 8.98 -10.18
C GLU A 120 -1.41 9.18 -9.81
N SER A 121 -1.16 9.99 -8.80
CA SER A 121 0.19 10.18 -8.25
C SER A 121 0.67 8.93 -7.50
N TRP A 122 1.99 8.82 -7.34
CA TRP A 122 2.59 7.81 -6.47
C TRP A 122 2.05 7.92 -5.03
N ASP A 123 1.52 6.83 -4.50
CA ASP A 123 1.15 6.67 -3.09
C ASP A 123 1.99 5.51 -2.52
N PRO A 124 2.98 5.79 -1.64
CA PRO A 124 3.84 4.75 -1.10
C PRO A 124 3.09 3.80 -0.16
N LEU A 125 3.50 2.53 -0.11
CA LEU A 125 3.04 1.57 0.89
C LEU A 125 3.75 1.82 2.23
N ASP A 126 3.36 2.91 2.89
CA ASP A 126 3.89 3.37 4.17
C ASP A 126 2.78 4.02 5.01
N ILE A 127 3.06 4.32 6.28
CA ILE A 127 2.14 5.07 7.14
C ILE A 127 2.49 6.56 7.05
N PRO A 128 1.61 7.41 6.50
CA PRO A 128 1.85 8.85 6.50
C PRO A 128 2.03 9.39 7.92
N GLN A 129 2.98 10.31 8.12
CA GLN A 129 3.31 10.86 9.44
C GLN A 129 2.14 11.56 10.14
N ASN A 130 1.12 11.98 9.38
CA ASN A 130 -0.11 12.60 9.90
C ASN A 130 -1.28 11.61 10.02
N SER A 131 -1.01 10.30 10.10
CA SER A 131 -2.02 9.27 10.34
C SER A 131 -2.49 9.27 11.79
N THR A 132 -3.72 8.82 12.02
CA THR A 132 -4.27 8.61 13.36
C THR A 132 -4.03 7.16 13.77
N PHE A 133 -3.46 6.95 14.94
CA PHE A 133 -3.36 5.62 15.56
C PHE A 133 -4.77 5.17 15.97
N GLU A 134 -5.17 3.98 15.52
CA GLU A 134 -6.50 3.43 15.80
C GLU A 134 -6.43 2.37 16.89
N ASP A 135 -5.55 1.37 16.74
CA ASP A 135 -5.42 0.28 17.71
C ASP A 135 -4.06 -0.44 17.57
N GLN A 136 -3.73 -1.25 18.58
CA GLN A 136 -2.63 -2.21 18.54
C GLN A 136 -3.11 -3.55 19.07
N TYR A 137 -2.99 -4.58 18.24
CA TYR A 137 -3.50 -5.91 18.56
C TYR A 137 -2.54 -7.00 18.11
N SER A 138 -2.80 -8.21 18.60
CA SER A 138 -2.00 -9.40 18.31
C SER A 138 -2.77 -10.28 17.33
N ILE A 139 -2.12 -10.68 16.24
CA ILE A 139 -2.63 -11.70 15.31
C ILE A 139 -2.01 -13.03 15.71
N GLY A 140 -2.82 -14.00 16.12
CA GLY A 140 -2.37 -15.34 16.53
C GLY A 140 -2.75 -15.70 17.97
N GLY A 141 -1.97 -16.59 18.60
CA GLY A 141 -2.18 -17.06 19.98
C GLY A 141 -0.91 -17.01 20.84
N PRO A 142 -0.97 -17.40 22.13
CA PRO A 142 0.09 -17.12 23.11
C PRO A 142 1.52 -17.63 22.82
N GLN A 143 1.71 -18.53 21.85
CA GLN A 143 3.01 -19.08 21.43
C GLN A 143 3.37 -18.77 19.97
N GLU A 144 2.44 -18.23 19.20
CA GLU A 144 2.63 -17.88 17.80
C GLU A 144 1.74 -16.69 17.50
N GLN A 145 2.32 -15.50 17.64
CA GLN A 145 1.61 -14.26 17.42
C GLN A 145 2.53 -13.17 16.88
N ILE A 146 1.92 -12.22 16.20
CA ILE A 146 2.57 -11.01 15.71
C ILE A 146 1.80 -9.78 16.17
N LEU A 147 2.53 -8.83 16.78
CA LEU A 147 1.98 -7.55 17.19
C LEU A 147 1.91 -6.62 15.98
N VAL A 148 0.74 -6.05 15.74
CA VAL A 148 0.48 -5.11 14.63
C VAL A 148 -0.18 -3.83 15.16
N GLN A 149 -0.04 -2.75 14.40
CA GLN A 149 -0.69 -1.47 14.67
C GLN A 149 -1.55 -1.08 13.48
N GLU A 150 -2.73 -0.54 13.78
CA GLU A 150 -3.67 -0.01 12.80
C GLU A 150 -3.61 1.51 12.79
N TRP A 151 -3.50 2.06 11.58
CA TRP A 151 -3.40 3.48 11.31
C TRP A 151 -4.44 3.88 10.28
N SER A 152 -4.97 5.09 10.39
CA SER A 152 -5.95 5.61 9.45
C SER A 152 -5.65 7.05 9.03
N ASP A 153 -6.36 7.53 8.01
CA ASP A 153 -6.38 8.95 7.65
C ASP A 153 -7.50 9.74 8.34
N ARG A 154 -8.17 9.14 9.35
CA ARG A 154 -9.18 9.81 10.16
C ARG A 154 -8.62 11.09 10.76
N ARG A 155 -9.38 12.18 10.70
CA ARG A 155 -8.98 13.48 11.28
C ARG A 155 -9.70 13.81 12.58
N THR A 156 -10.93 13.34 12.72
CA THR A 156 -11.80 13.58 13.87
C THR A 156 -12.58 12.31 14.18
N ALA A 157 -13.04 12.12 15.41
CA ALA A 157 -13.86 10.95 15.79
C ALA A 157 -15.18 10.81 15.00
N ARG A 158 -15.60 11.86 14.27
CA ARG A 158 -16.81 11.87 13.43
C ARG A 158 -16.51 11.83 11.93
N SER A 159 -15.24 11.89 11.53
CA SER A 159 -14.84 11.73 10.14
C SER A 159 -14.59 10.27 9.86
N TYR A 160 -14.93 9.86 8.65
CA TYR A 160 -14.72 8.50 8.21
C TYR A 160 -13.36 8.38 7.53
N GLU A 161 -12.73 7.25 7.78
CA GLU A 161 -11.49 6.82 7.16
C GLU A 161 -11.75 6.61 5.66
N THR A 162 -10.81 7.05 4.82
CA THR A 162 -10.74 6.64 3.41
C THR A 162 -9.59 5.65 3.17
N TRP A 163 -8.64 5.58 4.10
CA TRP A 163 -7.54 4.62 4.13
C TRP A 163 -7.34 4.10 5.56
N ILE A 164 -7.13 2.78 5.65
CA ILE A 164 -6.72 2.08 6.87
C ILE A 164 -5.55 1.17 6.50
N GLY A 165 -4.44 1.28 7.24
CA GLY A 165 -3.24 0.48 7.07
C GLY A 165 -2.88 -0.27 8.35
N VAL A 166 -2.59 -1.56 8.22
CA VAL A 166 -2.15 -2.44 9.31
C VAL A 166 -0.70 -2.85 9.04
N TYR A 167 0.19 -2.53 9.98
CA TYR A 167 1.63 -2.77 9.86
C TYR A 167 2.17 -3.49 11.08
N THR A 168 3.23 -4.28 10.93
CA THR A 168 3.86 -4.95 12.08
C THR A 168 4.53 -3.93 13.01
N ALA A 169 4.32 -4.07 14.31
CA ALA A 169 4.77 -3.07 15.29
C ALA A 169 6.31 -3.01 15.41
N LYS A 170 7.01 -4.12 15.15
CA LYS A 170 8.46 -4.22 15.30
C LYS A 170 9.23 -3.71 14.09
N ASP A 171 8.89 -4.20 12.90
CA ASP A 171 9.68 -4.03 11.69
C ASP A 171 8.90 -3.31 10.57
N CYS A 172 7.69 -2.80 10.87
CA CYS A 172 6.85 -2.00 9.97
C CYS A 172 6.53 -2.67 8.62
N TYR A 173 6.43 -3.99 8.58
CA TYR A 173 6.00 -4.69 7.36
C TYR A 173 4.51 -4.45 7.13
N PRO A 174 4.07 -4.18 5.87
CA PRO A 174 2.65 -4.07 5.57
C PRO A 174 1.98 -5.43 5.74
N VAL A 175 0.84 -5.45 6.42
CA VAL A 175 0.00 -6.64 6.62
C VAL A 175 -1.28 -6.52 5.79
N GLN A 176 -1.96 -5.37 5.89
CA GLN A 176 -3.19 -5.11 5.16
C GLN A 176 -3.36 -3.61 4.89
N GLU A 177 -3.88 -3.27 3.72
CA GLU A 177 -4.42 -1.95 3.42
C GLU A 177 -5.86 -2.04 2.98
N THR A 178 -6.68 -1.07 3.38
CA THR A 178 -8.10 -1.00 3.04
C THR A 178 -8.43 0.42 2.59
N PHE A 179 -9.08 0.53 1.44
CA PHE A 179 -9.59 1.81 0.95
C PHE A 179 -11.11 1.80 1.02
N ILE A 180 -11.66 2.88 1.55
CA ILE A 180 -13.08 3.04 1.83
C ILE A 180 -13.59 4.26 1.07
N ARG A 181 -14.75 4.13 0.44
CA ARG A 181 -15.46 5.25 -0.18
C ARG A 181 -16.93 5.15 0.18
N ASN A 182 -17.52 6.23 0.70
CA ASN A 182 -18.92 6.26 1.11
C ASN A 182 -19.29 5.05 1.99
N TYR A 183 -18.53 4.82 3.07
CA TYR A 183 -18.77 3.72 4.03
C TYR A 183 -18.60 2.30 3.50
N THR A 184 -18.17 2.17 2.25
CA THR A 184 -18.02 0.86 1.61
C THR A 184 -16.56 0.62 1.32
N VAL A 185 -16.06 -0.55 1.75
CA VAL A 185 -14.74 -1.03 1.34
C VAL A 185 -14.76 -1.16 -0.17
N VAL A 186 -13.98 -0.34 -0.83
CA VAL A 186 -13.85 -0.42 -2.29
C VAL A 186 -12.80 -1.47 -2.64
N MET A 187 -11.71 -1.60 -1.86
CA MET A 187 -10.69 -2.67 -1.99
C MET A 187 -10.07 -2.94 -0.63
N SER A 188 -9.51 -4.12 -0.50
CA SER A 188 -8.57 -4.43 0.56
C SER A 188 -7.47 -5.32 0.01
N THR A 189 -6.22 -5.03 0.35
CA THR A 189 -5.05 -5.80 -0.06
C THR A 189 -4.41 -6.38 1.19
N ARG A 190 -4.14 -7.70 1.20
CA ARG A 190 -3.34 -8.36 2.23
C ARG A 190 -1.99 -8.75 1.66
N PHE A 191 -0.92 -8.54 2.40
CA PHE A 191 0.46 -8.83 2.00
C PHE A 191 1.03 -9.96 2.87
N PHE A 192 1.80 -10.86 2.26
CA PHE A 192 2.41 -12.01 2.94
C PHE A 192 3.64 -12.51 2.15
N ASP A 193 4.46 -13.33 2.80
CA ASP A 193 5.76 -13.80 2.29
C ASP A 193 6.70 -12.68 1.85
N VAL A 194 6.65 -11.55 2.57
CA VAL A 194 7.47 -10.38 2.28
C VAL A 194 8.95 -10.69 2.53
N GLN A 195 9.79 -10.39 1.55
CA GLN A 195 11.24 -10.48 1.60
C GLN A 195 11.82 -9.13 1.18
N LEU A 196 12.74 -8.58 1.98
CA LEU A 196 13.34 -7.28 1.71
C LEU A 196 14.20 -7.28 0.44
N GLY A 197 14.26 -6.13 -0.21
CA GLY A 197 15.00 -5.92 -1.44
C GLY A 197 14.29 -6.41 -2.69
N ILE A 198 14.95 -6.29 -3.83
CA ILE A 198 14.50 -6.79 -5.14
C ILE A 198 15.54 -7.77 -5.65
N LYS A 199 15.18 -9.05 -5.82
CA LYS A 199 16.15 -10.08 -6.24
C LYS A 199 16.61 -9.91 -7.68
N ASP A 200 15.68 -9.61 -8.58
CA ASP A 200 15.96 -9.35 -9.99
C ASP A 200 15.28 -8.05 -10.42
N PRO A 201 16.02 -6.94 -10.57
CA PRO A 201 15.46 -5.67 -11.03
C PRO A 201 14.88 -5.71 -12.45
N SER A 202 15.18 -6.74 -13.25
CA SER A 202 14.68 -6.88 -14.62
C SER A 202 13.16 -7.05 -14.71
N VAL A 203 12.49 -7.42 -13.61
CA VAL A 203 11.02 -7.53 -13.53
C VAL A 203 10.31 -6.20 -13.80
N PHE A 204 10.99 -5.07 -13.65
CA PHE A 204 10.45 -3.75 -13.96
C PHE A 204 10.67 -3.32 -15.43
N THR A 205 11.41 -4.11 -16.21
CA THR A 205 11.66 -3.84 -17.64
C THR A 205 10.58 -4.52 -18.48
N PRO A 206 9.71 -3.76 -19.17
CA PRO A 206 8.68 -4.35 -20.03
C PRO A 206 9.30 -5.18 -21.17
N PRO A 207 8.65 -6.26 -21.61
CA PRO A 207 9.11 -7.04 -22.75
C PRO A 207 9.08 -6.21 -24.04
N SER A 208 9.85 -6.65 -25.05
CA SER A 208 9.94 -5.97 -26.35
C SER A 208 8.58 -5.79 -27.05
N THR A 209 7.60 -6.68 -26.78
CA THR A 209 6.23 -6.56 -27.30
C THR A 209 5.53 -5.27 -26.86
N CYS A 210 5.96 -4.64 -25.75
CA CYS A 210 5.42 -3.36 -25.30
C CYS A 210 5.87 -2.15 -26.13
N GLN A 211 6.80 -2.33 -27.08
CA GLN A 211 7.13 -1.30 -28.07
C GLN A 211 5.97 -1.06 -29.06
N ALA A 212 5.17 -2.10 -29.32
CA ALA A 212 3.95 -2.05 -30.13
C ALA A 212 2.68 -2.18 -29.26
N ALA A 213 2.73 -1.65 -28.03
CA ALA A 213 1.61 -1.77 -27.09
C ALA A 213 0.37 -1.03 -27.58
N GLN A 214 -0.80 -1.62 -27.35
CA GLN A 214 -2.08 -0.96 -27.59
C GLN A 214 -2.36 0.10 -26.50
N PRO A 215 -3.11 1.17 -26.81
CA PRO A 215 -3.36 2.26 -25.85
C PRO A 215 -4.42 1.91 -24.79
N GLU A 216 -5.24 0.88 -25.05
CA GLU A 216 -6.39 0.53 -24.23
C GLU A 216 -6.14 -0.70 -23.35
N LYS A 217 -6.82 -0.73 -22.19
CA LYS A 217 -6.74 -1.85 -21.27
C LYS A 217 -7.41 -3.10 -21.87
N MET A 218 -6.70 -4.23 -21.80
CA MET A 218 -7.24 -5.54 -22.18
C MET A 218 -8.30 -6.03 -21.17
N SER A 219 -9.32 -6.72 -21.69
CA SER A 219 -10.36 -7.37 -20.87
C SER A 219 -9.81 -8.52 -20.04
N ASP A 220 -10.32 -8.66 -18.82
CA ASP A 220 -9.91 -9.74 -17.90
C ASP A 220 -10.54 -11.10 -18.25
N GLY A 221 -11.65 -11.10 -18.99
CA GLY A 221 -12.31 -12.31 -19.50
C GLY A 221 -11.75 -12.77 -20.85
N CYS A 222 -11.80 -14.07 -21.09
CA CYS A 222 -11.70 -14.61 -22.44
C CYS A 222 -12.95 -14.23 -23.25
N SER A 223 -12.76 -13.81 -24.50
CA SER A 223 -13.85 -13.87 -25.48
C SER A 223 -14.20 -15.35 -25.69
N LEU A 224 -15.47 -15.71 -25.48
CA LEU A 224 -15.99 -17.02 -25.90
C LEU A 224 -16.12 -17.05 -27.43
#